data_AF-A0A812Z6L6-F1
#
_entry.id   AF-A0A812Z6L6-F1
#
_cell.length_a   1.000
_cell.length_b   1.000
_cell.length_c   1.000
_cell.angle_alpha   90.00
_cell.angle_beta   90.00
_cell.angle_gamma   90.00
#
_symmetry.space_group_name_H-M   'P 1'
#
loop_
_entity.id
_entity.type
_entity.pdbx_description
1 polymer ?
#
loop_
_entity_poly.entity_id
_entity_poly.type
_entity_poly.pdbx_seq_one_letter_code
_entity_poly.pdbx_strand_id
1 'polypeptide(L)'
;ACIQLAMLPVLCRWTLAFGIPDSLWLLVVMGLDSMVQAWRWIPKQVLAAHLAPRGVEATTLGLHAGTFNMASILSSYIGGYLLTFSGVSPTGSLQEGRQFQSLWKVQCVAAFLPLLLLLLVPVMLPQRSQTEALLEECDDSATHNSLFQRLSQPNRR
;
A
#
# COMPACT_ATOMS: atom_id res chain seq x y z
N ALA A 1 7.91 -2.32 -4.53
CA ALA A 1 8.99 -3.26 -4.89
C ALA A 1 10.13 -2.58 -5.67
N CYS A 2 10.10 -2.47 -7.00
CA CYS A 2 11.30 -2.09 -7.77
C CYS A 2 11.93 -0.73 -7.39
N ILE A 3 11.13 0.31 -7.18
CA ILE A 3 11.64 1.64 -6.78
C ILE A 3 12.16 1.64 -5.33
N GLN A 4 11.52 0.88 -4.44
CA GLN A 4 12.00 0.73 -3.06
C GLN A 4 13.36 0.02 -2.99
N LEU A 5 13.68 -0.85 -3.97
CA LEU A 5 15.00 -1.47 -4.07
C LEU A 5 16.08 -0.51 -4.55
N ALA A 6 15.71 0.61 -5.21
CA ALA A 6 16.66 1.65 -5.62
C ALA A 6 17.31 2.40 -4.43
N MET A 7 16.84 2.16 -3.20
CA MET A 7 17.50 2.61 -1.97
C MET A 7 18.69 1.73 -1.54
N LEU A 8 18.77 0.48 -2.01
CA LEU A 8 19.84 -0.46 -1.62
C LEU A 8 21.25 0.02 -1.99
N PRO A 9 21.52 0.63 -3.16
CA PRO A 9 22.84 1.13 -3.51
C PRO A 9 23.40 2.15 -2.50
N VAL A 10 22.54 2.98 -1.90
CA VAL A 10 22.96 3.93 -0.85
C VAL A 10 23.20 3.19 0.48
N LEU A 11 22.29 2.29 0.86
CA LEU A 11 22.41 1.53 2.11
C LEU A 11 23.66 0.62 2.14
N CYS A 12 24.04 0.05 1.00
CA CYS A 12 25.24 -0.77 0.84
C CYS A 12 26.49 0.05 0.46
N ARG A 13 26.39 1.39 0.36
CA ARG A 13 27.45 2.32 -0.04
C ARG A 13 28.05 2.05 -1.43
N TRP A 14 27.29 1.46 -2.34
CA TRP A 14 27.71 1.24 -3.72
C TRP A 14 27.80 2.55 -4.52
N THR A 15 27.00 3.56 -4.17
CA THR A 15 27.03 4.90 -4.75
C THR A 15 28.41 5.55 -4.69
N LEU A 16 29.11 5.40 -3.56
CA LEU A 16 30.49 5.87 -3.40
C LEU A 16 31.49 5.14 -4.30
N ALA A 17 31.27 3.85 -4.59
CA ALA A 17 32.12 3.09 -5.52
C ALA A 17 31.98 3.60 -6.97
N PHE A 18 30.81 4.13 -7.33
CA PHE A 18 30.56 4.78 -8.63
C PHE A 18 30.92 6.27 -8.66
N GLY A 19 31.40 6.84 -7.55
CA GLY A 19 31.75 8.26 -7.45
C GLY A 19 30.55 9.21 -7.39
N ILE A 20 29.34 8.71 -7.13
CA ILE A 20 28.12 9.51 -7.03
C ILE A 20 27.91 9.91 -5.57
N PRO A 21 27.68 11.20 -5.25
CA PRO A 21 27.37 11.61 -3.88
C PRO A 21 26.01 11.05 -3.44
N ASP A 22 25.95 10.47 -2.24
CA ASP A 22 24.74 9.83 -1.69
C ASP A 22 23.52 10.76 -1.69
N SER A 23 23.73 12.05 -1.43
CA SER A 23 22.69 13.07 -1.45
C SER A 23 22.02 13.21 -2.83
N LEU A 24 22.79 13.17 -3.90
CA LEU A 24 22.27 13.26 -5.27
C LEU A 24 21.45 12.01 -5.62
N TRP A 25 21.95 10.82 -5.27
CA TRP A 25 21.23 9.57 -5.51
C TRP A 25 19.90 9.54 -4.73
N LEU A 26 19.93 9.90 -3.45
CA LEU A 26 18.73 9.97 -2.62
C LEU A 26 17.69 10.93 -3.20
N LEU A 27 18.11 12.12 -3.63
CA LEU A 27 17.21 13.10 -4.24
C LEU A 27 16.48 12.52 -5.46
N VAL A 28 17.22 11.87 -6.37
CA VAL A 28 16.65 11.25 -7.56
C VAL A 28 15.68 10.13 -7.20
N VAL A 29 16.07 9.23 -6.29
CA VAL A 29 15.22 8.09 -5.89
C VAL A 29 13.95 8.58 -5.20
N MET A 30 14.04 9.56 -4.30
CA MET A 30 12.87 10.13 -3.62
C MET A 30 11.93 10.87 -4.59
N GLY A 31 12.49 11.60 -5.55
CA GLY A 31 11.71 12.25 -6.61
C GLY A 31 10.95 11.24 -7.47
N LEU A 32 11.63 10.18 -7.92
CA LEU A 32 11.01 9.11 -8.70
C LEU A 32 9.94 8.36 -7.91
N ASP A 33 10.18 8.04 -6.63
CA ASP A 33 9.19 7.38 -5.79
C ASP A 33 7.93 8.23 -5.62
N SER A 34 8.10 9.54 -5.38
CA SER A 34 7.00 10.49 -5.25
C SER A 34 6.17 10.59 -6.54
N MET A 35 6.85 10.65 -7.70
CA MET A 35 6.19 10.67 -9.00
C MET A 35 5.38 9.40 -9.27
N VAL A 36 5.96 8.23 -8.97
CA VAL A 36 5.28 6.95 -9.20
C VAL A 36 4.19 6.68 -8.17
N GLN A 37 4.32 7.16 -6.93
CA GLN A 37 3.24 7.22 -5.95
C GLN A 37 2.05 8.00 -6.50
N ALA A 38 2.26 9.24 -6.96
CA ALA A 38 1.21 10.08 -7.51
C ALA A 38 0.54 9.41 -8.72
N TRP A 39 1.34 8.88 -9.66
CA TRP A 39 0.82 8.19 -10.84
C TRP A 39 0.00 6.95 -10.47
N ARG A 40 0.39 6.16 -9.47
CA ARG A 40 -0.42 4.99 -9.05
C ARG A 40 -1.66 5.38 -8.25
N TRP A 41 -1.62 6.50 -7.53
CA TRP A 41 -2.70 6.91 -6.65
C TRP A 41 -3.89 7.46 -7.44
N ILE A 42 -3.66 8.37 -8.38
CA ILE A 42 -4.72 9.04 -9.17
C ILE A 42 -5.69 8.04 -9.86
N PRO A 43 -5.23 7.12 -10.73
CA PRO A 43 -6.13 6.21 -11.44
C PRO A 43 -6.83 5.24 -10.50
N LYS A 44 -6.20 4.87 -9.38
CA LYS A 44 -6.81 4.01 -8.36
C LYS A 44 -7.99 4.70 -7.68
N GLN A 45 -7.84 5.97 -7.34
CA GLN A 45 -8.92 6.76 -6.75
C GLN A 45 -10.07 6.95 -7.74
N VAL A 46 -9.76 7.25 -9.01
CA VAL A 46 -10.78 7.38 -10.06
C VAL A 46 -11.54 6.06 -10.25
N LEU A 47 -10.84 4.93 -10.33
CA LEU A 47 -11.47 3.62 -10.43
C LEU A 47 -12.32 3.29 -9.20
N ALA A 48 -11.85 3.60 -7.98
CA ALA A 48 -12.60 3.39 -6.76
C ALA A 48 -13.92 4.20 -6.74
N ALA A 49 -13.92 5.41 -7.29
CA ALA A 49 -15.13 6.22 -7.44
C ALA A 49 -16.11 5.61 -8.45
N HIS A 50 -15.62 5.06 -9.58
CA HIS A 50 -16.47 4.37 -10.55
C HIS A 50 -17.04 3.04 -10.05
N LEU A 51 -16.32 2.35 -9.16
CA LEU A 51 -16.76 1.10 -8.53
C LEU A 51 -17.75 1.34 -7.37
N ALA A 52 -17.85 2.57 -6.86
CA ALA A 52 -18.74 2.88 -5.76
C ALA A 52 -20.22 2.81 -6.23
N PRO A 53 -21.10 2.09 -5.51
CA PRO A 53 -22.50 2.01 -5.88
C PRO A 53 -23.21 3.34 -5.67
N ARG A 54 -24.13 3.67 -6.58
CA ARG A 54 -24.91 4.90 -6.54
C ARG A 54 -25.72 4.99 -5.25
N GLY A 55 -25.75 6.18 -4.65
CA GLY A 55 -26.52 6.45 -3.43
C GLY A 55 -25.78 6.16 -2.12
N VAL A 56 -24.61 5.51 -2.14
CA VAL A 56 -23.75 5.29 -0.95
C VAL A 56 -22.27 5.62 -1.19
N GLU A 57 -21.97 6.34 -2.28
CA GLU A 57 -20.62 6.66 -2.75
C GLU A 57 -19.75 7.31 -1.65
N ALA A 58 -20.33 8.25 -0.90
CA ALA A 58 -19.63 8.94 0.19
C ALA A 58 -19.20 7.98 1.32
N THR A 59 -20.04 7.00 1.67
CA THR A 59 -19.72 6.02 2.72
C THR A 59 -18.66 5.03 2.24
N THR A 60 -18.75 4.55 0.99
CA THR A 60 -17.77 3.64 0.39
C THR A 60 -16.39 4.28 0.28
N LEU A 61 -16.32 5.51 -0.26
CA LEU A 61 -15.07 6.25 -0.38
C LEU A 61 -14.54 6.70 0.99
N GLY A 62 -15.43 7.05 1.93
CA GLY A 62 -15.07 7.35 3.32
C GLY A 62 -14.41 6.16 4.02
N LEU A 63 -14.98 4.95 3.86
CA LEU A 63 -14.37 3.73 4.38
C LEU A 63 -13.01 3.46 3.75
N HIS A 64 -12.91 3.59 2.42
CA HIS A 64 -11.63 3.44 1.70
C HIS A 64 -10.55 4.38 2.24
N ALA A 65 -10.86 5.67 2.39
CA ALA A 65 -9.93 6.65 2.93
C ALA A 65 -9.56 6.35 4.40
N GLY A 66 -10.53 5.93 5.22
CA GLY A 66 -10.29 5.50 6.60
C GLY A 66 -9.32 4.32 6.70
N THR A 67 -9.55 3.26 5.91
CA THR A 67 -8.66 2.10 5.85
C THR A 67 -7.27 2.48 5.34
N PHE A 68 -7.16 3.35 4.34
CA PHE A 68 -5.87 3.83 3.83
C PHE A 68 -5.06 4.55 4.90
N ASN A 69 -5.67 5.51 5.61
CA ASN A 69 -5.01 6.25 6.68
C ASN A 69 -4.61 5.34 7.84
N MET A 70 -5.49 4.42 8.24
CA MET A 70 -5.19 3.44 9.29
C MET A 70 -4.02 2.54 8.91
N ALA A 71 -4.00 2.02 7.67
CA ALA A 71 -2.89 1.22 7.15
C ALA A 71 -1.57 2.01 7.14
N SER A 72 -1.61 3.30 6.79
CA SER A 72 -0.43 4.17 6.84
C SER A 72 0.11 4.29 8.27
N ILE A 73 -0.74 4.58 9.25
CA ILE A 73 -0.35 4.67 10.67
C ILE A 73 0.26 3.34 11.14
N LEU A 74 -0.43 2.24 10.87
CA LEU A 74 0.02 0.91 11.25
C LEU A 74 1.37 0.56 10.60
N SER A 75 1.57 0.92 9.33
CA SER A 75 2.83 0.69 8.62
C SER A 75 4.02 1.41 9.27
N SER A 76 3.80 2.62 9.78
CA SER A 76 4.83 3.38 10.51
C SER A 76 5.23 2.68 11.82
N TYR A 77 4.26 2.18 12.58
CA TYR A 77 4.54 1.45 13.82
C TYR A 77 5.24 0.11 13.55
N ILE A 78 4.76 -0.66 12.57
CA ILE A 78 5.38 -1.94 12.19
C ILE A 78 6.79 -1.72 11.66
N GLY A 79 7.01 -0.69 10.83
CA GLY A 79 8.34 -0.33 10.33
C GLY A 79 9.29 0.06 11.45
N GLY A 80 8.83 0.87 12.41
CA GLY A 80 9.59 1.22 13.61
C GLY A 80 9.92 0.00 14.47
N TYR A 81 8.95 -0.89 14.70
CA TYR A 81 9.17 -2.14 15.41
C TYR A 81 10.21 -3.03 14.70
N LEU A 82 10.12 -3.15 13.37
CA LEU A 82 11.05 -3.95 12.57
C LEU A 82 12.48 -3.41 12.61
N LEU A 83 12.65 -2.08 12.67
CA LEU A 83 13.95 -1.43 12.87
C LEU A 83 14.53 -1.74 14.25
N THR A 84 13.75 -1.55 15.32
CA THR A 84 14.17 -1.86 16.70
C THR A 84 14.50 -3.34 16.87
N PHE A 85 13.68 -4.24 16.31
CA PHE A 85 13.93 -5.68 16.31
C PHE A 85 15.24 -6.05 15.61
N SER A 86 15.59 -5.31 14.55
CA SER A 86 16.83 -5.51 13.80
C SER A 86 18.06 -4.85 14.43
N GLY A 87 17.93 -4.31 15.65
CA GLY A 87 19.00 -3.66 16.40
C GLY A 87 19.31 -2.24 15.92
N VAL A 88 18.42 -1.62 15.14
CA VAL A 88 18.58 -0.27 14.61
C VAL A 88 17.79 0.71 15.47
N SER A 89 18.44 1.27 16.49
CA SER A 89 17.86 2.25 17.42
C SER A 89 18.76 3.49 17.49
N PRO A 90 18.64 4.43 16.53
CA PRO A 90 19.52 5.58 16.48
C PRO A 90 19.31 6.48 17.70
N THR A 91 20.40 6.78 18.41
CA THR A 91 20.43 7.72 19.54
C THR A 91 20.83 9.13 19.11
N GLY A 92 21.19 9.32 17.84
CA GLY A 92 21.55 10.62 17.27
C GLY A 92 22.97 11.08 17.61
N SER A 93 23.80 10.17 18.13
CA SER A 93 25.21 10.44 18.45
C SER A 93 26.11 10.35 17.22
N LEU A 94 27.23 11.07 17.24
CA LEU A 94 28.25 10.99 16.19
C LEU A 94 28.86 9.58 16.20
N GLN A 95 28.98 8.96 15.02
CA GLN A 95 29.56 7.61 14.76
C GLN A 95 28.67 6.36 14.99
N GLU A 96 27.35 6.47 14.83
CA GLU A 96 26.42 5.30 14.88
C GLU A 96 26.41 4.43 13.61
N GLY A 97 27.33 4.65 12.66
CA GLY A 97 27.35 3.96 11.36
C GLY A 97 27.29 2.42 11.41
N ARG A 98 27.77 1.81 12.50
CA ARG A 98 27.70 0.35 12.72
C ARG A 98 26.30 -0.17 12.99
N GLN A 99 25.44 0.62 13.64
CA GLN A 99 24.06 0.23 13.94
C GLN A 99 23.21 0.09 12.67
N PHE A 100 23.61 0.77 11.59
CA PHE A 100 22.92 0.75 10.31
C PHE A 100 23.29 -0.43 9.39
N GLN A 101 24.19 -1.32 9.80
CA GLN A 101 24.60 -2.48 8.98
C GLN A 101 23.46 -3.46 8.68
N SER A 102 22.42 -3.49 9.51
CA SER A 102 21.23 -4.35 9.32
C SER A 102 20.15 -3.69 8.45
N LEU A 103 20.25 -2.39 8.14
CA LEU A 103 19.20 -1.64 7.45
C LEU A 103 18.82 -2.22 6.08
N TRP A 104 19.81 -2.70 5.32
CA TRP A 104 19.55 -3.29 4.01
C TRP A 104 18.65 -4.53 4.11
N LYS A 105 18.75 -5.31 5.20
CA LYS A 105 17.88 -6.48 5.43
C LYS A 105 16.44 -6.03 5.68
N VAL A 106 16.26 -5.02 6.53
CA VAL A 106 14.96 -4.41 6.83
C VAL A 106 14.33 -3.87 5.54
N GLN A 107 15.11 -3.17 4.71
CA GLN A 107 14.66 -2.65 3.42
C GLN A 107 14.23 -3.77 2.45
N CYS A 108 14.98 -4.88 2.40
CA CYS A 108 14.59 -6.05 1.61
C CYS A 108 13.25 -6.62 2.10
N VAL A 109 13.10 -6.85 3.41
CA VAL A 109 11.83 -7.35 3.98
C VAL A 109 10.68 -6.42 3.63
N ALA A 110 10.84 -5.11 3.80
CA ALA A 110 9.81 -4.12 3.45
C ALA A 110 9.46 -4.11 1.95
N ALA A 111 10.43 -4.39 1.06
CA ALA A 111 10.21 -4.43 -0.37
C ALA A 111 9.47 -5.70 -0.83
N PHE A 112 9.70 -6.85 -0.16
CA PHE A 112 9.13 -8.15 -0.52
C PHE A 112 7.82 -8.46 0.20
N LEU A 113 7.59 -7.92 1.40
CA LEU A 113 6.38 -8.18 2.18
C LEU A 113 5.07 -7.91 1.40
N PRO A 114 4.95 -6.85 0.58
CA PRO A 114 3.76 -6.64 -0.25
C PRO A 114 3.54 -7.72 -1.32
N LEU A 115 4.58 -8.46 -1.73
CA LEU A 115 4.41 -9.56 -2.69
C LEU A 115 3.70 -10.75 -2.07
N LEU A 116 3.78 -10.94 -0.75
CA LEU A 116 3.00 -11.96 -0.06
C LEU A 116 1.50 -11.70 -0.20
N LEU A 117 1.10 -10.41 -0.22
CA LEU A 117 -0.29 -10.03 -0.43
C LEU A 117 -0.79 -10.36 -1.84
N LEU A 118 0.10 -10.45 -2.84
CA LEU A 118 -0.28 -10.92 -4.18
C LEU A 118 -0.78 -12.37 -4.16
N LEU A 119 -0.31 -13.21 -3.22
CA LEU A 119 -0.81 -14.58 -3.08
C LEU A 119 -2.25 -14.63 -2.59
N LEU A 120 -2.73 -13.56 -1.94
CA LEU A 120 -4.11 -13.45 -1.46
C LEU A 120 -5.07 -12.94 -2.55
N VAL A 121 -4.54 -12.38 -3.63
CA VAL A 121 -5.35 -11.80 -4.73
C VAL A 121 -6.33 -12.81 -5.34
N PRO A 122 -5.96 -14.08 -5.63
CA PRO A 122 -6.90 -15.07 -6.18
C PRO A 122 -8.05 -15.42 -5.24
N VAL A 123 -7.86 -15.24 -3.94
CA VAL A 123 -8.89 -15.50 -2.92
C VAL A 123 -9.81 -14.29 -2.76
N MET A 124 -9.27 -13.08 -2.90
CA MET A 124 -10.00 -11.82 -2.68
C MET A 124 -10.73 -11.31 -3.93
N LEU A 125 -10.28 -11.68 -5.13
CA LEU A 125 -10.92 -11.27 -6.38
C LEU A 125 -11.97 -12.29 -6.83
N PRO A 126 -13.19 -11.85 -7.18
CA PRO A 126 -14.16 -12.72 -7.82
C PRO A 126 -13.66 -13.13 -9.22
N GLN A 127 -13.95 -14.37 -9.61
CA GLN A 127 -13.58 -14.91 -10.93
C GLN A 127 -14.50 -14.36 -12.03
N ARG A 128 -14.37 -13.07 -12.33
CA ARG A 128 -15.15 -12.37 -13.36
C ARG A 128 -14.21 -11.50 -14.21
N SER A 129 -14.55 -11.29 -15.47
CA SER A 129 -13.81 -10.37 -16.35
C SER A 129 -13.98 -8.92 -15.88
N GLN A 130 -12.96 -8.08 -16.06
CA GLN A 130 -13.01 -6.65 -15.72
C GLN A 130 -14.13 -5.90 -16.47
N THR A 131 -14.61 -6.44 -17.59
CA THR A 131 -15.67 -5.86 -18.43
C THR A 131 -17.08 -6.26 -18.00
N GLU A 132 -17.23 -7.25 -17.10
CA GLU A 132 -18.54 -7.66 -16.62
C GLU A 132 -19.02 -6.74 -15.49
N ALA A 133 -20.30 -6.40 -15.52
CA ALA A 133 -20.92 -5.64 -14.44
C ALA A 133 -20.93 -6.50 -13.16
N LEU A 134 -20.09 -6.13 -12.19
CA LEU A 134 -19.99 -6.82 -10.90
C LEU A 134 -21.14 -6.47 -9.93
N LEU A 135 -21.84 -5.37 -10.19
CA LEU A 135 -22.92 -4.84 -9.37
C LEU A 135 -24.20 -4.74 -10.22
N GLU A 136 -24.77 -5.88 -10.61
CA GLU A 136 -26.17 -5.91 -11.05
C GLU A 136 -27.09 -5.87 -9.81
N GLU A 137 -28.20 -5.14 -9.87
CA GLU A 137 -29.33 -5.32 -8.94
C GLU A 137 -29.98 -6.68 -9.25
N CYS A 138 -29.27 -7.77 -8.95
CA CYS A 138 -29.72 -9.13 -9.23
C CYS A 138 -29.50 -10.03 -8.01
N ASP A 139 -30.10 -11.21 -8.06
CA ASP A 139 -30.20 -12.14 -6.93
C ASP A 139 -28.84 -12.62 -6.37
N ASP A 140 -27.73 -12.36 -7.08
CA ASP A 140 -26.35 -12.68 -6.67
C ASP A 140 -25.62 -11.55 -5.93
N SER A 141 -26.32 -10.46 -5.57
CA SER A 141 -25.73 -9.35 -4.81
C SER A 141 -25.24 -9.80 -3.42
N ALA A 142 -24.11 -9.26 -2.96
CA ALA A 142 -23.58 -9.55 -1.61
C ALA A 142 -24.54 -9.15 -0.47
N THR A 143 -25.52 -8.29 -0.75
CA THR A 143 -26.57 -7.89 0.20
C THR A 143 -27.90 -8.59 -0.06
N HIS A 144 -27.97 -9.50 -1.04
CA HIS A 144 -29.17 -10.28 -1.33
C HIS A 144 -29.63 -11.03 -0.09
N ASN A 145 -30.91 -10.92 0.23
CA ASN A 145 -31.52 -11.50 1.43
C ASN A 145 -30.98 -11.01 2.78
N SER A 146 -30.16 -9.96 2.82
CA SER A 146 -29.72 -9.37 4.08
C SER A 146 -30.88 -8.74 4.87
N LEU A 147 -30.74 -8.70 6.19
CA LEU A 147 -31.76 -8.10 7.08
C LEU A 147 -32.06 -6.64 6.71
N PHE A 148 -31.04 -5.88 6.29
CA PHE A 148 -31.20 -4.49 5.90
C PHE A 148 -31.98 -4.33 4.58
N GLN A 149 -31.77 -5.21 3.59
CA GLN A 149 -32.54 -5.20 2.35
C GLN A 149 -34.03 -5.47 2.60
N ARG A 150 -34.33 -6.46 3.45
CA ARG A 150 -35.71 -6.82 3.82
C ARG A 150 -36.43 -5.68 4.56
N LEU A 151 -35.71 -4.94 5.41
CA LEU A 151 -36.25 -3.79 6.14
C LEU A 151 -36.45 -2.55 5.25
N SER A 152 -35.58 -2.35 4.25
CA SER A 152 -35.63 -1.18 3.35
C SER A 152 -36.53 -1.37 2.12
N GLN A 153 -36.83 -2.60 1.72
CA GLN A 153 -37.75 -2.92 0.61
C GLN A 153 -38.89 -3.85 1.03
N PRO A 154 -39.83 -3.40 1.89
CA PRO A 154 -40.90 -4.26 2.38
C PRO A 154 -41.93 -4.69 1.32
N ASN A 155 -41.89 -4.17 0.08
CA ASN A 155 -42.99 -4.33 -0.89
C ASN A 155 -42.60 -4.74 -2.32
N ARG A 156 -41.44 -5.37 -2.55
CA ARG A 156 -41.16 -6.08 -3.81
C ARG A 156 -41.64 -7.54 -3.67
N ARG A 157 -42.88 -7.79 -4.06
CA ARG A 157 -43.38 -9.11 -4.48
C ARG A 157 -43.40 -9.18 -5.99
#